data_AF-H0ENI6-F1
#
_entry.id   AF-H0ENI6-F1
#
_cell.length_a   1.000
_cell.length_b   1.000
_cell.length_c   1.000
_cell.angle_alpha   90.00
_cell.angle_beta   90.00
_cell.angle_gamma   90.00
#
_symmetry.space_group_name_H-M   'P 1'
#
loop_
_entity.id
_entity.type
_entity.pdbx_description
1 polymer ?
#
loop_
_entity_poly.entity_id
_entity_poly.type
_entity_poly.pdbx_seq_one_letter_code
_entity_poly.pdbx_strand_id
1 'polypeptide(L)'
;MWGVSYWIFPVISGLCWLGMLMGLLIHWNVDGKPHYASMDETQTIAYISDVGAQSLKPLFIAGSVVTTVFLDLSFLSERFLRHQGRLARNTNFRQHRILRISFWIKLFFILIEIALAIAFGVCSRTERYNPAAVLEWAIAFVFTFYVFSFFIDLLPAVRTKRHEQRFGKDGEPLGQHFGTGPNETAMQMEQNDGMSNMRDSQQTMVGEDTRTVNNVTYKTREGVPIGSNF
;
A
#
# COMPACT_ATOMS: atom_id res chain seq x y z
N MET A 1 -3.46 16.30 10.63
CA MET A 1 -4.29 15.93 9.47
C MET A 1 -5.02 14.64 9.83
N TRP A 2 -6.36 14.67 9.88
CA TRP A 2 -7.19 13.56 10.39
C TRP A 2 -7.03 12.31 9.52
N GLY A 3 -6.45 11.26 10.08
CA GLY A 3 -6.32 9.96 9.44
C GLY A 3 -7.68 9.26 9.39
N VAL A 4 -8.42 9.44 8.30
CA VAL A 4 -9.67 8.70 8.07
C VAL A 4 -9.34 7.22 8.09
N SER A 5 -9.94 6.50 9.04
CA SER A 5 -9.76 5.07 9.23
C SER A 5 -10.65 4.31 8.23
N TYR A 6 -10.17 4.16 6.99
CA TYR A 6 -10.91 3.51 5.89
C TYR A 6 -11.30 2.05 6.16
N TRP A 7 -10.69 1.40 7.14
CA TRP A 7 -11.04 0.04 7.58
C TRP A 7 -12.38 -0.05 8.31
N ILE A 8 -12.91 1.09 8.80
CA ILE A 8 -14.19 1.13 9.52
C ILE A 8 -15.37 0.89 8.58
N PHE A 9 -15.26 1.30 7.31
CA PHE A 9 -16.36 1.19 6.35
C PHE A 9 -16.86 -0.24 6.12
N PRO A 10 -16.01 -1.22 5.77
CA PRO A 10 -16.47 -2.60 5.58
C PRO A 10 -16.89 -3.27 6.89
N VAL A 11 -16.35 -2.84 8.04
CA VAL A 11 -16.73 -3.37 9.35
C VAL A 11 -18.13 -2.93 9.73
N ILE A 12 -18.45 -1.64 9.59
CA ILE A 12 -19.80 -1.14 9.85
C ILE A 12 -20.79 -1.81 8.89
N SER A 13 -20.45 -1.93 7.61
CA SER A 13 -21.27 -2.61 6.61
C SER A 13 -21.56 -4.07 7.02
N GLY A 14 -20.52 -4.85 7.32
CA GLY A 14 -20.66 -6.25 7.71
C GLY A 14 -21.41 -6.46 9.03
N LEU A 15 -21.17 -5.60 10.03
CA LEU A 15 -21.89 -5.67 11.32
C LEU A 15 -23.36 -5.25 11.18
N CYS A 16 -23.66 -4.24 10.37
CA CYS A 16 -25.04 -3.81 10.11
C CYS A 16 -25.82 -4.92 9.39
N TRP A 17 -25.21 -5.51 8.36
CA TRP A 17 -25.78 -6.65 7.64
C TRP A 17 -25.99 -7.86 8.56
N LEU A 18 -24.96 -8.28 9.29
CA LEU A 18 -25.05 -9.42 10.20
C LEU A 18 -26.08 -9.18 11.31
N GLY A 19 -26.11 -7.98 11.89
CA GLY A 19 -27.09 -7.61 12.91
C GLY A 19 -28.52 -7.69 12.39
N MET A 20 -28.76 -7.24 11.15
CA MET A 20 -30.05 -7.40 10.48
C MET A 20 -30.40 -8.88 10.26
N LEU A 21 -29.48 -9.71 9.73
CA LEU A 21 -29.72 -11.15 9.56
C LEU A 21 -30.05 -11.86 10.87
N MET A 22 -29.30 -11.56 11.93
CA MET A 22 -29.53 -12.10 13.26
C MET A 22 -30.88 -11.64 13.82
N GLY A 23 -31.25 -10.37 13.62
CA GLY A 23 -32.56 -9.85 14.02
C GLY A 23 -33.71 -10.60 13.33
N LEU A 24 -33.61 -10.83 12.03
CA LEU A 24 -34.60 -11.60 11.27
C LEU A 24 -34.67 -13.06 11.74
N LEU A 25 -33.51 -13.70 11.94
CA LEU A 25 -33.45 -15.09 12.36
C LEU A 25 -34.02 -15.28 13.77
N ILE A 26 -33.66 -14.40 14.70
CA ILE A 26 -34.14 -14.44 16.09
C ILE A 26 -35.64 -14.20 16.11
N HIS A 27 -36.14 -13.16 15.41
CA HIS A 27 -37.56 -12.88 15.31
C HIS A 27 -38.35 -14.09 14.79
N TRP A 28 -37.88 -14.72 13.70
CA TRP A 28 -38.53 -15.90 13.14
C TRP A 28 -38.52 -17.11 14.08
N ASN A 29 -37.46 -17.29 14.87
CA ASN A 29 -37.39 -18.36 15.87
C ASN A 29 -38.26 -18.10 17.10
N VAL A 30 -38.32 -16.85 17.57
CA VAL A 30 -39.11 -16.45 18.76
C VAL A 30 -40.61 -16.56 18.49
N ASP A 31 -41.06 -16.23 17.28
CA ASP A 31 -42.47 -16.33 16.89
C ASP A 31 -42.92 -17.77 16.58
N GLY A 32 -42.04 -18.77 16.76
CA GLY A 32 -42.38 -20.18 16.54
C GLY A 32 -42.47 -20.57 15.07
N LYS A 33 -41.72 -19.89 14.18
CA LYS A 33 -41.68 -20.13 12.72
C LYS A 33 -43.04 -19.88 12.06
N PRO A 34 -43.51 -18.61 12.04
CA PRO A 34 -44.78 -18.27 11.41
C PRO A 34 -44.77 -18.68 9.92
N HIS A 35 -45.92 -19.21 9.48
CA HIS A 35 -46.17 -19.51 8.08
C HIS A 35 -46.66 -18.24 7.38
N TYR A 36 -45.91 -17.76 6.40
CA TYR A 36 -46.22 -16.53 5.69
C TYR A 36 -47.14 -16.79 4.49
N ALA A 37 -47.92 -15.77 4.09
CA ALA A 37 -48.85 -15.91 2.96
C ALA A 37 -48.16 -16.16 1.60
N SER A 38 -46.87 -15.86 1.49
CA SER A 38 -46.03 -16.14 0.33
C SER A 38 -45.43 -17.55 0.30
N MET A 39 -45.57 -18.31 1.40
CA MET A 39 -45.10 -19.69 1.49
C MET A 39 -46.13 -20.67 0.96
N ASP A 40 -45.64 -21.71 0.29
CA ASP A 40 -46.45 -22.88 -0.07
C ASP A 40 -46.93 -23.64 1.18
N GLU A 41 -48.08 -24.33 1.10
CA GLU A 41 -48.66 -25.09 2.20
C GLU A 41 -47.72 -26.17 2.77
N THR A 42 -46.79 -26.67 1.95
CA THR A 42 -45.82 -27.72 2.33
C THR A 42 -44.47 -27.16 2.81
N GLN A 43 -44.29 -25.84 2.77
CA GLN A 43 -43.05 -25.18 3.18
C GLN A 43 -42.95 -25.07 4.71
N THR A 44 -41.76 -25.28 5.24
CA THR A 44 -41.46 -25.28 6.69
C THR A 44 -40.41 -24.25 7.08
N ILE A 45 -39.61 -23.78 6.11
CA ILE A 45 -38.52 -22.82 6.32
C ILE A 45 -38.85 -21.56 5.54
N ALA A 46 -38.80 -20.40 6.20
CA ALA A 46 -39.03 -19.12 5.56
C ALA A 46 -37.85 -18.66 4.73
N TYR A 47 -38.17 -18.09 3.56
CA TYR A 47 -37.24 -17.21 2.87
C TYR A 47 -36.92 -16.02 3.76
N ILE A 48 -35.66 -15.60 3.78
CA ILE A 48 -35.26 -14.43 4.58
C ILE A 48 -35.91 -13.16 4.05
N SER A 49 -36.11 -13.09 2.73
CA SER A 49 -36.85 -12.01 2.09
C SER A 49 -38.30 -11.93 2.55
N ASP A 50 -38.97 -13.06 2.82
CA ASP A 50 -40.34 -13.07 3.36
C ASP A 50 -40.38 -12.54 4.80
N VAL A 51 -39.46 -13.00 5.66
CA VAL A 51 -39.34 -12.53 7.05
C VAL A 51 -39.07 -11.02 7.09
N GLY A 52 -38.15 -10.56 6.24
CA GLY A 52 -37.78 -9.15 6.13
C GLY A 52 -38.89 -8.28 5.52
N ALA A 53 -39.64 -8.80 4.55
CA ALA A 53 -40.69 -8.06 3.86
C ALA A 53 -42.02 -8.02 4.60
N GLN A 54 -42.30 -8.91 5.56
CA GLN A 54 -43.61 -8.91 6.25
C GLN A 54 -43.57 -8.26 7.63
N SER A 55 -42.63 -8.65 8.50
CA SER A 55 -42.59 -8.17 9.88
C SER A 55 -41.64 -6.98 10.07
N LEU A 56 -40.50 -6.96 9.35
CA LEU A 56 -39.40 -6.03 9.61
C LEU A 56 -39.05 -5.17 8.38
N LYS A 57 -40.06 -4.73 7.61
CA LYS A 57 -39.88 -3.92 6.38
C LYS A 57 -38.88 -2.76 6.53
N PRO A 58 -38.99 -1.89 7.56
CA PRO A 58 -38.09 -0.75 7.69
C PRO A 58 -36.66 -1.18 8.03
N LEU A 59 -36.49 -2.22 8.86
CA LEU A 59 -35.18 -2.72 9.26
C LEU A 59 -34.45 -3.37 8.08
N PHE A 60 -35.16 -4.19 7.30
CA PHE A 60 -34.57 -4.87 6.15
C PHE A 60 -34.13 -3.87 5.07
N ILE A 61 -34.97 -2.89 4.77
CA ILE A 61 -34.66 -1.84 3.78
C ILE A 61 -33.54 -0.93 4.30
N ALA A 62 -33.66 -0.40 5.52
CA ALA A 62 -32.65 0.49 6.08
C ALA A 62 -31.29 -0.20 6.22
N GLY A 63 -31.27 -1.43 6.74
CA GLY A 63 -30.05 -2.23 6.86
C GLY A 63 -29.41 -2.53 5.51
N SER A 64 -30.20 -2.87 4.49
CA SER A 64 -29.71 -3.10 3.12
C SER A 64 -29.12 -1.83 2.51
N VAL A 65 -29.80 -0.68 2.64
CA VAL A 65 -29.32 0.61 2.11
C VAL A 65 -28.01 1.02 2.79
N VAL A 66 -27.94 0.96 4.13
CA VAL A 66 -26.73 1.30 4.88
C VAL A 66 -25.58 0.37 4.49
N THR A 67 -25.82 -0.94 4.44
CA THR A 67 -24.81 -1.93 4.04
C THR A 67 -24.26 -1.62 2.65
N THR A 68 -25.15 -1.35 1.68
CA THR A 68 -24.80 -1.09 0.28
C THR A 68 -23.96 0.17 0.14
N VAL A 69 -24.39 1.28 0.74
CA VAL A 69 -23.65 2.55 0.70
C VAL A 69 -22.25 2.41 1.29
N PHE A 70 -22.12 1.75 2.45
CA PHE A 70 -20.81 1.55 3.08
C PHE A 70 -19.93 0.56 2.30
N LEU A 71 -20.53 -0.43 1.65
CA LEU A 71 -19.82 -1.36 0.79
C LEU A 71 -19.31 -0.65 -0.48
N ASP A 72 -20.13 0.15 -1.13
CA ASP A 72 -19.73 0.96 -2.30
C ASP A 72 -18.63 1.95 -1.95
N LEU A 73 -18.71 2.59 -0.78
CA LEU A 73 -17.63 3.43 -0.26
C LEU A 73 -16.35 2.64 0.02
N SER A 74 -16.47 1.38 0.47
CA SER A 74 -15.32 0.48 0.67
C SER A 74 -14.67 0.13 -0.67
N PHE A 75 -15.47 -0.18 -1.70
CA PHE A 75 -15.01 -0.41 -3.07
C PHE A 75 -14.36 0.83 -3.68
N LEU A 76 -14.98 2.00 -3.52
CA LEU A 76 -14.46 3.26 -4.04
C LEU A 76 -13.16 3.64 -3.33
N SER A 77 -13.08 3.44 -2.01
CA SER A 77 -11.85 3.62 -1.24
C SER A 77 -10.75 2.69 -1.73
N GLU A 78 -11.06 1.41 -1.94
CA GLU A 78 -10.12 0.44 -2.51
C GLU A 78 -9.66 0.84 -3.91
N ARG A 79 -10.59 1.23 -4.80
CA ARG A 79 -10.30 1.66 -6.17
C ARG A 79 -9.45 2.93 -6.19
N PHE A 80 -9.81 3.92 -5.37
CA PHE A 80 -9.10 5.19 -5.27
C PHE A 80 -7.68 4.99 -4.72
N LEU A 81 -7.53 4.20 -3.65
CA LEU A 81 -6.22 3.89 -3.08
C LEU A 81 -5.32 3.09 -4.05
N ARG A 82 -5.91 2.22 -4.88
CA ARG A 82 -5.22 1.51 -5.98
C ARG A 82 -4.83 2.46 -7.11
N HIS A 83 -5.71 3.41 -7.45
CA HIS A 83 -5.48 4.38 -8.53
C HIS A 83 -4.42 5.44 -8.15
N GLN A 84 -4.41 5.90 -6.90
CA GLN A 84 -3.42 6.86 -6.37
C GLN A 84 -2.02 6.25 -6.18
N GLY A 85 -1.81 4.97 -6.52
CA GLY A 85 -0.54 4.27 -6.36
C GLY A 85 -0.10 4.06 -4.89
N ARG A 86 -0.96 4.42 -3.92
CA ARG A 86 -0.70 4.29 -2.47
C ARG A 86 -0.89 2.86 -1.99
N LEU A 87 -1.70 2.06 -2.69
CA LEU A 87 -1.64 0.60 -2.69
C LEU A 87 -0.66 0.14 -3.78
N ALA A 88 0.64 0.25 -3.45
CA ALA A 88 1.79 -0.30 -4.17
C ALA A 88 1.81 -0.14 -5.70
N ARG A 89 2.22 1.04 -6.17
CA ARG A 89 3.03 1.11 -7.40
C ARG A 89 4.41 0.47 -7.13
N ASN A 90 4.51 -0.81 -7.46
CA ASN A 90 5.73 -1.52 -7.90
C ASN A 90 7.05 -1.25 -7.14
N THR A 91 7.30 -1.87 -5.98
CA THR A 91 8.70 -2.01 -5.46
C THR A 91 8.98 -3.19 -4.50
N ASN A 92 8.01 -3.91 -3.91
CA ASN A 92 8.32 -4.94 -2.89
C ASN A 92 7.51 -6.26 -3.03
N PHE A 93 8.23 -7.39 -3.17
CA PHE A 93 7.68 -8.75 -3.35
C PHE A 93 6.67 -9.20 -2.27
N ARG A 94 6.79 -8.70 -1.03
CA ARG A 94 5.87 -9.04 0.07
C ARG A 94 4.47 -8.43 -0.11
N GLN A 95 4.38 -7.22 -0.67
CA GLN A 95 3.09 -6.55 -0.87
C GLN A 95 2.24 -7.25 -1.94
N HIS A 96 2.88 -7.82 -2.98
CA HIS A 96 2.21 -8.60 -4.03
C HIS A 96 1.55 -9.88 -3.50
N ARG A 97 2.07 -10.48 -2.42
CA ARG A 97 1.47 -11.70 -1.84
C ARG A 97 0.16 -11.38 -1.13
N ILE A 98 0.14 -10.35 -0.28
CA ILE A 98 -1.09 -9.92 0.42
C ILE A 98 -2.18 -9.56 -0.60
N LEU A 99 -1.86 -8.73 -1.61
CA LEU A 99 -2.83 -8.30 -2.62
C LEU A 99 -3.40 -9.47 -3.44
N ARG A 100 -2.57 -10.45 -3.79
CA ARG A 100 -3.03 -11.65 -4.50
C ARG A 100 -3.88 -12.53 -3.60
N ILE A 101 -3.49 -12.75 -2.34
CA ILE A 101 -4.24 -13.56 -1.40
C ILE A 101 -5.65 -12.99 -1.21
N SER A 102 -5.78 -11.68 -0.98
CA SER A 102 -7.11 -11.07 -0.82
C SER A 102 -7.96 -11.15 -2.09
N PHE A 103 -7.34 -10.98 -3.27
CA PHE A 103 -8.03 -11.19 -4.55
C PHE A 103 -8.57 -12.62 -4.67
N TRP A 104 -7.75 -13.63 -4.34
CA TRP A 104 -8.15 -15.03 -4.38
C TRP A 104 -9.24 -15.35 -3.35
N ILE A 105 -9.17 -14.78 -2.14
CA ILE A 105 -10.21 -14.91 -1.11
C ILE A 105 -11.54 -14.34 -1.63
N LYS A 106 -11.53 -13.12 -2.17
CA LYS A 106 -12.72 -12.49 -2.75
C LYS A 106 -13.28 -13.30 -3.91
N LEU A 107 -12.42 -13.76 -4.81
CA LEU A 107 -12.81 -14.59 -5.94
C LEU A 107 -13.45 -15.90 -5.47
N PHE A 108 -12.88 -16.55 -4.47
CA PHE A 108 -13.43 -17.77 -3.88
C PHE A 108 -14.84 -17.54 -3.33
N PHE A 109 -15.07 -16.46 -2.59
CA PHE A 109 -16.40 -16.11 -2.11
C PHE A 109 -17.38 -15.82 -3.24
N ILE A 110 -16.97 -15.07 -4.27
CA ILE A 110 -17.81 -14.78 -5.45
C ILE A 110 -18.21 -16.08 -6.16
N LEU A 111 -17.28 -17.03 -6.31
CA LEU A 111 -17.58 -18.32 -6.92
C LEU A 111 -18.56 -19.15 -6.09
N ILE A 112 -18.41 -19.14 -4.75
CA ILE A 112 -19.36 -19.81 -3.84
C ILE A 112 -20.73 -19.16 -3.94
N GLU A 113 -20.82 -17.83 -3.87
CA GLU A 113 -22.08 -17.08 -4.00
C GLU A 113 -22.79 -17.40 -5.32
N ILE A 114 -22.05 -17.42 -6.44
CA ILE A 114 -22.61 -17.76 -7.75
C ILE A 114 -23.13 -19.21 -7.75
N ALA A 115 -22.36 -20.16 -7.20
CA ALA A 115 -22.78 -21.56 -7.14
C ALA A 115 -24.05 -21.72 -6.28
N LEU A 116 -24.12 -21.05 -5.12
CA LEU A 116 -25.29 -21.03 -4.25
C LEU A 116 -26.49 -20.35 -4.92
N ALA A 117 -26.28 -19.25 -5.62
CA ALA A 117 -27.33 -18.52 -6.35
C ALA A 117 -27.90 -19.37 -7.50
N ILE A 118 -27.06 -20.10 -8.23
CA ILE A 118 -27.51 -21.06 -9.25
C ILE A 118 -28.31 -22.18 -8.59
N ALA A 119 -27.82 -22.78 -7.50
CA ALA A 119 -28.55 -23.81 -6.77
C ALA A 119 -29.90 -23.30 -6.25
N PHE A 120 -29.95 -22.07 -5.72
CA PHE A 120 -31.17 -21.40 -5.29
C PHE A 120 -32.14 -21.24 -6.44
N GLY A 121 -31.67 -20.71 -7.58
CA GLY A 121 -32.47 -20.54 -8.79
C GLY A 121 -33.04 -21.86 -9.30
N VAL A 122 -32.24 -22.93 -9.31
CA VAL A 122 -32.70 -24.27 -9.71
C VAL A 122 -33.75 -24.80 -8.73
N CYS A 123 -33.47 -24.78 -7.42
CA CYS A 123 -34.42 -25.25 -6.40
C CYS A 123 -35.75 -24.48 -6.46
N SER A 124 -35.69 -23.16 -6.62
CA SER A 124 -36.86 -22.28 -6.78
C SER A 124 -37.68 -22.65 -8.02
N ARG A 125 -37.04 -22.96 -9.15
CA ARG A 125 -37.74 -23.41 -10.37
C ARG A 125 -38.32 -24.83 -10.28
N THR A 126 -37.75 -25.68 -9.45
CA THR A 126 -38.24 -27.06 -9.22
C THR A 126 -39.27 -27.15 -8.09
N GLU A 127 -39.77 -26.02 -7.59
CA GLU A 127 -40.75 -25.95 -6.49
C GLU A 127 -40.23 -26.62 -5.19
N ARG A 128 -38.91 -26.70 -5.04
CA ARG A 128 -38.24 -27.22 -3.84
C ARG A 128 -37.98 -26.06 -2.88
N TYR A 129 -39.06 -25.54 -2.30
CA TYR A 129 -39.03 -24.30 -1.52
C TYR A 129 -38.22 -24.40 -0.21
N ASN A 130 -38.26 -25.54 0.49
CA ASN A 130 -37.48 -25.74 1.71
C ASN A 130 -35.95 -25.67 1.44
N PRO A 131 -35.39 -26.44 0.49
CA PRO A 131 -34.00 -26.26 0.08
C PRO A 131 -33.68 -24.85 -0.44
N ALA A 132 -34.57 -24.26 -1.23
CA ALA A 132 -34.37 -22.90 -1.74
C ALA A 132 -34.27 -21.87 -0.60
N ALA A 133 -35.14 -21.94 0.41
CA ALA A 133 -35.08 -21.05 1.57
C ALA A 133 -33.76 -21.21 2.32
N VAL A 134 -33.29 -22.45 2.54
CA VAL A 134 -31.99 -22.71 3.17
C VAL A 134 -30.84 -22.09 2.35
N LEU A 135 -30.89 -22.20 1.02
CA LEU A 135 -29.90 -21.61 0.14
C LEU A 135 -29.91 -20.07 0.21
N GLU A 136 -31.07 -19.44 0.30
CA GLU A 136 -31.16 -17.98 0.45
C GLU A 136 -30.53 -17.50 1.77
N TRP A 137 -30.80 -18.19 2.88
CA TRP A 137 -30.13 -17.92 4.15
C TRP A 137 -28.61 -18.15 4.05
N ALA A 138 -28.18 -19.23 3.38
CA ALA A 138 -26.77 -19.51 3.18
C ALA A 138 -26.06 -18.41 2.39
N ILE A 139 -26.65 -17.93 1.28
CA ILE A 139 -26.15 -16.80 0.49
C ILE A 139 -26.02 -15.56 1.37
N ALA A 140 -27.05 -15.21 2.15
CA ALA A 140 -27.00 -14.03 3.01
C ALA A 140 -25.86 -14.10 4.05
N PHE A 141 -25.62 -15.27 4.64
CA PHE A 141 -24.51 -15.49 5.57
C PHE A 141 -23.14 -15.50 4.88
N VAL A 142 -23.01 -16.14 3.72
CA VAL A 142 -21.76 -16.15 2.95
C VAL A 142 -21.39 -14.74 2.49
N PHE A 143 -22.37 -13.95 2.05
CA PHE A 143 -22.19 -12.53 1.74
C PHE A 143 -21.60 -11.74 2.92
N THR A 144 -21.94 -12.09 4.16
CA THR A 144 -21.34 -11.45 5.36
C THR A 144 -19.83 -11.67 5.38
N PHE A 145 -19.37 -12.92 5.19
CA PHE A 145 -17.95 -13.24 5.15
C PHE A 145 -17.24 -12.58 3.96
N TYR A 146 -17.93 -12.47 2.83
CA TYR A 146 -17.45 -11.71 1.68
C TYR A 146 -17.20 -10.23 2.04
N VAL A 147 -18.13 -9.57 2.71
CA VAL A 147 -17.95 -8.17 3.17
C VAL A 147 -16.78 -8.05 4.15
N PHE A 148 -16.65 -8.98 5.10
CA PHE A 148 -15.49 -9.01 6.00
C PHE A 148 -14.15 -9.24 5.29
N SER A 149 -14.12 -9.85 4.10
CA SER A 149 -12.87 -9.96 3.33
C SER A 149 -12.31 -8.59 2.92
N PHE A 150 -13.14 -7.55 2.77
CA PHE A 150 -12.70 -6.17 2.49
C PHE A 150 -11.95 -5.53 3.66
N PHE A 151 -12.26 -5.94 4.90
CA PHE A 151 -11.50 -5.49 6.06
C PHE A 151 -10.01 -5.89 5.95
N ILE A 152 -9.72 -7.09 5.44
CA ILE A 152 -8.34 -7.59 5.27
C ILE A 152 -7.56 -6.72 4.27
N ASP A 153 -8.22 -6.18 3.25
CA ASP A 153 -7.60 -5.30 2.25
C ASP A 153 -7.34 -3.88 2.74
N LEU A 154 -8.18 -3.39 3.64
CA LEU A 154 -8.10 -2.01 4.16
C LEU A 154 -7.25 -1.89 5.44
N LEU A 155 -7.01 -2.99 6.16
CA LEU A 155 -6.16 -3.05 7.35
C LEU A 155 -4.69 -2.62 7.09
N PRO A 156 -3.97 -3.13 6.06
CA PRO A 156 -2.60 -2.73 5.80
C PRO A 156 -2.47 -1.30 5.22
N ALA A 157 -3.55 -0.72 4.68
CA ALA A 157 -3.55 0.64 4.13
C ALA A 157 -3.39 1.73 5.20
N VAL A 158 -3.64 1.41 6.47
CA VAL A 158 -3.41 2.32 7.62
C VAL A 158 -2.02 2.14 8.22
N ARG A 159 -1.44 0.94 8.09
CA ARG A 159 -0.14 0.60 8.68
C ARG A 159 1.08 0.98 7.84
N THR A 160 0.90 1.63 6.70
CA THR A 160 2.05 2.22 5.99
C THR A 160 2.60 3.35 6.85
N LYS A 161 3.63 3.04 7.67
CA LYS A 161 4.49 4.04 8.27
C LYS A 161 4.89 5.01 7.17
N ARG A 162 4.67 6.30 7.42
CA ARG A 162 5.11 7.41 6.58
C ARG A 162 6.54 7.11 6.13
N HIS A 163 6.75 6.99 4.82
CA HIS A 163 8.10 7.03 4.28
C HIS A 163 8.56 8.49 4.35
N GLU A 164 8.78 8.95 5.58
CA GLU A 164 9.35 10.26 5.90
C GLU A 164 10.87 10.12 6.02
N GLN A 165 11.49 9.51 5.02
CA GLN A 165 12.95 9.43 4.88
C GLN A 165 13.33 9.33 3.40
N ARG A 166 12.75 10.18 2.53
CA ARG A 166 13.30 10.24 1.16
C ARG A 166 13.89 11.57 0.73
N PHE A 167 13.36 12.75 1.04
CA PHE A 167 14.11 13.99 0.79
C PHE A 167 13.69 15.05 1.79
N GLY A 168 14.63 15.43 2.63
CA GLY A 168 14.46 16.30 3.79
C GLY A 168 15.77 16.38 4.54
N LYS A 169 16.86 16.66 3.81
CA LYS A 169 18.09 17.21 4.38
C LYS A 169 18.56 18.36 3.49
N ASP A 170 17.60 19.21 3.12
CA ASP A 170 17.86 20.47 2.41
C ASP A 170 17.91 21.55 3.50
N GLY A 171 18.90 21.43 4.36
CA GLY A 171 19.18 22.34 5.47
C GLY A 171 20.63 22.25 5.95
N GLU A 172 21.47 21.54 5.21
CA GLU A 172 22.92 21.52 5.43
C GLU A 172 23.56 22.36 4.33
N PRO A 173 24.37 23.39 4.64
CA PRO A 173 25.13 24.10 3.64
C PRO A 173 26.01 23.10 2.88
N LEU A 174 26.10 23.24 1.56
CA LEU A 174 26.87 22.37 0.65
C LEU A 174 28.30 22.13 1.17
N GLY A 175 28.46 21.08 1.96
CA GLY A 175 29.73 20.51 2.39
C GLY A 175 30.01 19.28 1.53
N GLN A 176 30.82 19.50 0.51
CA GLN A 176 31.20 18.56 -0.53
C GLN A 176 31.95 17.34 0.04
N HIS A 177 31.22 16.29 0.42
CA HIS A 177 31.82 14.98 0.74
C HIS A 177 31.87 14.11 -0.53
N PHE A 178 32.93 14.29 -1.31
CA PHE A 178 33.36 13.29 -2.29
C PHE A 178 33.91 12.07 -1.52
N GLY A 179 33.31 10.90 -1.76
CA GLY A 179 33.81 9.65 -1.24
C GLY A 179 35.05 9.22 -2.00
N THR A 180 36.19 9.24 -1.32
CA THR A 180 37.45 8.68 -1.81
C THR A 180 37.40 7.15 -1.69
N GLY A 181 37.35 6.47 -2.82
CA GLY A 181 37.54 5.01 -2.87
C GLY A 181 39.01 4.65 -2.57
N PRO A 182 39.29 3.41 -2.12
CA PRO A 182 40.65 2.98 -1.75
C PRO A 182 41.68 3.05 -2.89
N ASN A 183 41.25 3.28 -4.13
CA ASN A 183 42.12 3.39 -5.30
C ASN A 183 42.66 4.82 -5.52
N GLU A 184 42.03 5.85 -4.95
CA GLU A 184 42.53 7.24 -5.04
C GLU A 184 43.61 7.54 -3.99
N THR A 185 43.56 6.89 -2.83
CA THR A 185 44.56 7.05 -1.78
C THR A 185 45.92 6.47 -2.19
N ALA A 186 45.92 5.38 -2.97
CA ALA A 186 47.14 4.80 -3.52
C ALA A 186 47.76 5.70 -4.62
N MET A 187 46.93 6.25 -5.53
CA MET A 187 47.43 7.20 -6.53
C MET A 187 47.91 8.52 -5.92
N GLN A 188 47.30 8.99 -4.82
CA GLN A 188 47.78 10.19 -4.12
C GLN A 188 49.06 9.95 -3.30
N MET A 189 49.27 8.74 -2.75
CA MET A 189 50.55 8.42 -2.09
C MET A 189 51.69 8.31 -3.10
N GLU A 190 51.46 7.69 -4.27
CA GLU A 190 52.48 7.56 -5.33
C GLU A 190 52.80 8.91 -6.00
N GLN A 191 51.80 9.79 -6.15
CA GLN A 191 52.01 11.14 -6.68
C GLN A 191 52.70 12.08 -5.69
N ASN A 192 52.52 11.90 -4.38
CA ASN A 192 53.16 12.72 -3.37
C ASN A 192 54.65 12.35 -3.17
N ASP A 193 55.01 11.07 -3.31
CA ASP A 193 56.41 10.62 -3.35
C ASP A 193 57.13 11.03 -4.66
N GLY A 194 56.40 11.09 -5.78
CA GLY A 194 56.93 11.64 -7.03
C GLY A 194 57.24 13.15 -6.94
N MET A 195 56.45 13.90 -6.18
CA MET A 195 56.61 15.36 -6.02
C MET A 195 57.70 15.75 -5.00
N SER A 196 57.99 14.90 -4.01
CA SER A 196 59.09 15.12 -3.05
C SER A 196 60.46 14.95 -3.73
N ASN A 197 60.63 13.89 -4.52
CA ASN A 197 61.85 13.66 -5.32
C ASN A 197 62.09 14.75 -6.38
N MET A 198 61.02 15.36 -6.92
CA MET A 198 61.15 16.43 -7.91
C MET A 198 61.52 17.79 -7.28
N ARG A 199 61.22 18.00 -5.99
CA ARG A 199 61.65 19.19 -5.23
C ARG A 199 63.14 19.14 -4.87
N ASP A 200 63.67 17.97 -4.50
CA ASP A 200 65.11 17.80 -4.26
C ASP A 200 65.94 17.86 -5.55
N SER A 201 65.35 17.49 -6.69
CA SER A 201 65.96 17.63 -8.02
C SER A 201 66.03 19.08 -8.54
N GLN A 202 65.09 19.94 -8.14
CA GLN A 202 65.11 21.36 -8.50
C GLN A 202 66.02 22.19 -7.58
N GLN A 203 66.19 21.79 -6.33
CA GLN A 203 67.00 22.53 -5.36
C GLN A 203 68.52 22.29 -5.55
N THR A 204 68.91 21.28 -6.32
CA THR A 204 70.30 21.07 -6.79
C THR A 204 70.63 21.75 -8.12
N MET A 205 69.68 22.44 -8.75
CA MET A 205 69.87 23.15 -10.03
C MET A 205 69.77 24.68 -9.90
N VAL A 206 70.04 25.24 -8.71
CA VAL A 206 70.40 26.65 -8.54
C VAL A 206 71.93 26.74 -8.50
N GLY A 207 72.54 26.36 -9.63
CA GLY A 207 73.94 26.60 -9.93
C GLY A 207 74.08 27.91 -10.68
N GLU A 208 75.00 28.75 -10.24
CA GLU A 208 75.41 30.00 -10.87
C GLU A 208 75.73 29.78 -12.37
N ASP A 209 74.94 30.37 -13.28
CA ASP A 209 75.18 30.28 -14.73
C ASP A 209 76.40 31.13 -15.12
N THR A 210 77.61 30.62 -14.89
CA THR A 210 78.82 31.15 -15.50
C THR A 210 79.03 30.54 -16.88
N ARG A 211 78.79 31.32 -17.94
CA ARG A 211 79.21 30.96 -19.30
C ARG A 211 80.59 31.54 -19.61
N THR A 212 81.54 30.65 -19.89
CA THR A 212 82.88 30.99 -20.38
C THR A 212 82.95 30.68 -21.87
N VAL A 213 83.20 31.69 -22.70
CA VAL A 213 83.47 31.53 -24.13
C VAL A 213 84.74 32.33 -24.43
N ASN A 214 85.74 31.68 -25.05
CA ASN A 214 87.05 32.29 -25.35
C ASN A 214 87.74 32.94 -24.13
N ASN A 215 87.74 32.26 -22.98
CA ASN A 215 88.39 32.72 -21.73
C ASN A 215 87.83 34.01 -21.11
N VAL A 216 86.62 34.45 -21.48
CA VAL A 216 85.92 35.56 -20.82
C VAL A 216 84.63 35.06 -20.18
N THR A 217 84.41 35.43 -18.92
CA THR A 217 83.28 34.96 -18.09
C THR A 217 82.30 36.10 -17.85
N TYR A 218 81.04 35.92 -18.22
CA TYR A 218 79.97 36.90 -18.01
C TYR A 218 79.08 36.47 -16.85
N LYS A 219 78.80 37.38 -15.91
CA LYS A 219 77.76 37.22 -14.87
C LYS A 219 76.60 38.15 -15.20
N THR A 220 75.44 37.61 -15.54
CA THR A 220 74.22 38.42 -15.69
C THR A 220 73.64 38.67 -14.30
N ARG A 221 73.75 39.91 -13.82
CA ARG A 221 73.16 40.38 -12.56
C ARG A 221 72.23 41.56 -12.85
N GLU A 222 70.94 41.30 -12.93
CA GLU A 222 69.91 42.36 -12.82
C GLU A 222 68.76 41.76 -12.00
N GLY A 223 68.27 42.31 -10.90
CA GLY A 223 68.46 43.60 -10.25
C GLY A 223 67.25 43.80 -9.34
N VAL A 224 67.43 43.62 -8.02
CA VAL A 224 66.51 43.99 -6.93
C VAL A 224 66.51 45.55 -6.86
N PRO A 225 65.43 46.32 -6.51
CA PRO A 225 64.63 46.21 -5.28
C PRO A 225 63.11 46.51 -5.34
N ILE A 226 62.32 45.86 -4.47
CA ILE A 226 61.66 46.36 -3.24
C ILE A 226 60.66 47.53 -3.47
N GLY A 227 59.37 47.16 -3.56
CA GLY A 227 58.26 47.68 -2.75
C GLY A 227 57.64 49.05 -3.08
N SER A 228 56.31 49.09 -3.15
CA SER A 228 55.51 50.21 -2.65
C SER A 228 54.09 49.77 -2.27
N ASN A 229 53.74 49.98 -1.00
CA ASN A 229 52.40 49.81 -0.44
C ASN A 229 51.43 50.85 -1.01
N PHE A 230 50.21 50.43 -1.35
CA PHE A 230 48.94 51.06 -0.98
C PHE A 230 47.82 50.02 -1.10
#